data_AF-A0A8H8RH12-F1
#
_entry.id   AF-A0A8H8RH12-F1
#
_cell.length_a   1.000
_cell.length_b   1.000
_cell.length_c   1.000
_cell.angle_alpha   90.00
_cell.angle_beta   90.00
_cell.angle_gamma   90.00
#
_symmetry.space_group_name_H-M   'P 1'
#
loop_
_entity.id
_entity.type
_entity.pdbx_description
1 polymer ?
#
loop_
_entity_poly.entity_id
_entity_poly.type
_entity_poly.pdbx_seq_one_letter_code
_entity_poly.pdbx_strand_id
1 'polypeptide(L)'
;MAASIAFAPALITLGLFSYFMTSTDLFLFFLFGFIRKQHAILDFLACINPTIVIYIISASATLWISLQVLRLYAGLNVYSSSADDFPAKPMFFPCRTAHTRMFPTKHSFSYSYLLAGIPVGWGGSAGGILSSDVENKPTSWCRKVFSLKPYSSWFTVNGDDYFERGHVKGGLKEKLQNYLHNQGIDPLEFAHAYLFTAPRFLNYASNPVSFWNLYSSTKELTATILEVGNTFDEKHRYFLRPKNDQTASIEITDSPKFSQSWPKDFYVSVFNSRAGSYSLNTTDALFPNMSGTESAINTTITLSSSSGKPKLIARVFSTELAIDPSSMSVLQKLKFLASWWWVGFATFPRTIVQALIILFKKKLPWAFRPEPRKDTLPRQAVEIEVFIEGIFRRYLHILSTIAQCL
;
A
#
# COMPACT_ATOMS: atom_id res chain seq x y z
N MET A 1 46.55 -28.97 40.99
CA MET A 1 47.05 -29.63 39.75
C MET A 1 46.00 -29.40 38.68
N ALA A 2 46.42 -28.84 37.55
CA ALA A 2 45.63 -27.98 36.65
C ALA A 2 44.45 -28.67 35.94
N ALA A 3 43.24 -28.15 36.14
CA ALA A 3 42.13 -28.33 35.20
C ALA A 3 42.38 -27.42 33.98
N SER A 4 42.93 -28.02 32.93
CA SER A 4 43.27 -27.36 31.68
C SER A 4 42.06 -26.68 31.03
N ILE A 5 42.20 -25.39 30.79
CA ILE A 5 41.34 -24.53 29.97
C ILE A 5 41.42 -25.03 28.51
N ALA A 6 40.67 -26.09 28.18
CA ALA A 6 40.63 -26.68 26.83
C ALA A 6 39.43 -26.22 25.97
N PHE A 7 38.57 -25.33 26.49
CA PHE A 7 37.39 -24.82 25.76
C PHE A 7 37.65 -23.53 24.95
N ALA A 8 38.79 -22.86 25.15
CA ALA A 8 39.09 -21.59 24.51
C ALA A 8 39.28 -21.66 22.97
N PRO A 9 39.96 -22.67 22.36
CA PRO A 9 40.21 -22.68 20.92
C PRO A 9 38.94 -22.89 20.09
N ALA A 10 37.99 -23.70 20.59
CA ALA A 10 36.73 -24.01 19.92
C ALA A 10 35.77 -22.81 19.91
N LEU A 11 35.72 -22.04 21.00
CA LEU A 11 34.90 -20.83 21.10
C LEU A 11 35.49 -19.66 20.28
N ILE A 12 36.81 -19.55 20.20
CA ILE A 12 37.49 -18.54 19.36
C ILE A 12 37.33 -18.88 17.86
N THR A 13 37.40 -20.16 17.48
CA THR A 13 37.13 -20.58 16.10
C THR A 13 35.66 -20.40 15.72
N LEU A 14 34.69 -20.69 16.60
CA LEU A 14 33.27 -20.37 16.38
C LEU A 14 33.01 -18.85 16.27
N GLY A 15 33.70 -18.05 17.09
CA GLY A 15 33.64 -16.59 17.05
C GLY A 15 34.15 -16.02 15.73
N LEU A 16 35.30 -16.50 15.26
CA LEU A 16 35.88 -16.13 13.95
C LEU A 16 35.06 -16.66 12.76
N PHE A 17 34.46 -17.86 12.88
CA PHE A 17 33.55 -18.43 11.88
C PHE A 17 32.29 -17.59 11.68
N SER A 18 31.76 -16.99 12.74
CA SER A 18 30.53 -16.19 12.68
C SER A 18 30.71 -14.81 12.02
N TYR A 19 31.94 -14.30 11.91
CA TYR A 19 32.22 -12.95 11.44
C TYR A 19 32.52 -12.86 9.93
N PHE A 20 32.98 -13.94 9.30
CA PHE A 20 33.47 -13.93 7.91
C PHE A 20 32.70 -14.81 6.91
N MET A 21 31.80 -15.69 7.35
CA MET A 21 31.15 -16.66 6.46
C MET A 21 29.74 -16.24 6.00
N THR A 22 29.43 -16.54 4.73
CA THR A 22 28.08 -16.47 4.20
C THR A 22 27.26 -17.69 4.64
N SER A 23 25.92 -17.65 4.53
CA SER A 23 25.05 -18.79 4.87
C SER A 23 25.39 -20.08 4.11
N THR A 24 25.94 -19.93 2.91
CA THR A 24 26.45 -21.01 2.05
C THR A 24 27.67 -21.69 2.65
N ASP A 25 28.58 -20.94 3.26
CA ASP A 25 29.82 -21.50 3.81
C ASP A 25 29.57 -22.26 5.12
N LEU A 26 28.62 -21.77 5.94
CA LEU A 26 28.10 -22.50 7.10
C LEU A 26 27.47 -23.83 6.67
N PHE A 27 26.62 -23.81 5.65
CA PHE A 27 26.00 -25.02 5.12
C PHE A 27 27.05 -26.04 4.64
N LEU A 28 28.05 -25.60 3.88
CA LEU A 28 29.14 -26.46 3.41
C LEU A 28 29.98 -27.01 4.57
N PHE A 29 30.29 -26.22 5.59
CA PHE A 29 31.01 -26.68 6.78
C PHE A 29 30.26 -27.80 7.52
N PHE A 30 28.95 -27.62 7.75
CA PHE A 30 28.12 -28.67 8.36
C PHE A 30 27.98 -29.90 7.46
N LEU A 31 27.84 -29.71 6.14
CA LEU A 31 27.75 -30.81 5.18
C LEU A 31 29.04 -31.64 5.13
N PHE A 32 30.21 -31.00 5.01
CA PHE A 32 31.49 -31.70 5.01
C PHE A 32 31.83 -32.29 6.39
N GLY A 33 31.42 -31.63 7.47
CA GLY A 33 31.48 -32.18 8.83
C GLY A 33 30.66 -33.46 8.96
N PHE A 34 29.44 -33.47 8.41
CA PHE A 34 28.55 -34.63 8.37
C PHE A 34 29.17 -35.79 7.57
N ILE A 35 29.65 -35.52 6.36
CA ILE A 35 30.30 -36.52 5.50
C ILE A 35 31.53 -37.13 6.20
N ARG A 36 32.40 -36.29 6.80
CA ARG A 36 33.65 -36.73 7.44
C ARG A 36 33.41 -37.62 8.67
N LYS A 37 32.31 -37.42 9.39
CA LYS A 37 32.01 -38.12 10.66
C LYS A 37 30.67 -38.87 10.60
N GLN A 38 30.26 -39.29 9.41
CA GLN A 38 28.94 -39.88 9.15
C GLN A 38 28.61 -41.04 10.11
N HIS A 39 29.56 -41.94 10.38
CA HIS A 39 29.32 -43.09 11.25
C HIS A 39 29.10 -42.68 12.71
N ALA A 40 29.93 -41.77 13.25
CA ALA A 40 29.75 -41.26 14.61
C ALA A 40 28.44 -40.48 14.79
N ILE A 41 27.97 -39.80 13.74
CA ILE A 41 26.69 -39.07 13.75
C ILE A 41 25.51 -40.05 13.65
N LEU A 42 25.61 -41.07 12.81
CA LEU A 42 24.57 -42.11 12.69
C LEU A 42 24.46 -42.94 13.97
N ASP A 43 25.58 -43.30 14.61
CA ASP A 43 25.59 -44.00 15.90
C ASP A 43 24.97 -43.12 17.00
N PHE A 44 25.30 -41.82 17.02
CA PHE A 44 24.68 -40.85 17.94
C PHE A 44 23.17 -40.70 17.71
N LEU A 45 22.72 -40.62 16.45
CA LEU A 45 21.30 -40.55 16.08
C LEU A 45 20.57 -41.86 16.42
N ALA A 46 21.22 -43.01 16.33
CA ALA A 46 20.67 -44.30 16.74
C ALA A 46 20.48 -44.40 18.26
N CYS A 47 21.28 -43.68 19.05
CA CYS A 47 21.11 -43.54 20.51
C CYS A 47 20.01 -42.55 20.90
N ILE A 48 19.55 -41.68 19.98
CA ILE A 48 18.52 -40.70 20.26
C ILE A 48 17.15 -41.38 20.19
N ASN A 49 16.44 -41.40 21.31
CA ASN A 49 15.07 -41.90 21.35
C ASN A 49 14.16 -40.99 20.49
N PRO A 50 13.51 -41.50 19.44
CA PRO A 50 12.69 -40.69 18.54
C PRO A 50 11.53 -40.00 19.27
N THR A 51 11.02 -40.60 20.35
CA THR A 51 9.99 -40.01 21.20
C THR A 51 10.47 -38.73 21.90
N ILE A 52 11.74 -38.68 22.34
CA ILE A 52 12.33 -37.48 22.94
C ILE A 52 12.45 -36.37 21.89
N VAL A 53 12.84 -36.70 20.66
CA VAL A 53 12.92 -35.73 19.55
C VAL A 53 11.55 -35.15 19.22
N ILE A 54 10.52 -36.00 19.11
CA ILE A 54 9.14 -35.55 18.86
C ILE A 54 8.66 -34.65 20.01
N TYR A 55 8.97 -35.00 21.26
CA TYR A 55 8.61 -34.17 22.41
C TYR A 55 9.30 -32.81 22.37
N ILE A 56 10.60 -32.76 22.07
CA ILE A 56 11.36 -31.50 21.97
C ILE A 56 10.81 -30.63 20.82
N ILE A 57 10.54 -31.22 19.65
CA ILE A 57 9.99 -30.51 18.50
C ILE A 57 8.58 -29.97 18.83
N SER A 58 7.71 -30.79 19.39
CA SER A 58 6.34 -30.37 19.75
C SER A 58 6.33 -29.30 20.85
N ALA A 59 7.17 -29.43 21.88
CA ALA A 59 7.32 -28.43 22.93
C ALA A 59 7.87 -27.10 22.37
N SER A 60 8.88 -27.16 21.51
CA SER A 60 9.47 -25.98 20.85
C SER A 60 8.46 -25.30 19.92
N ALA A 61 7.71 -26.07 19.14
CA ALA A 61 6.65 -25.56 18.29
C ALA A 61 5.54 -24.90 19.10
N THR A 62 5.12 -25.52 20.21
CA THR A 62 4.10 -24.98 21.11
C THR A 62 4.56 -23.65 21.71
N LEU A 63 5.77 -23.61 22.26
CA LEU A 63 6.35 -22.37 22.81
C LEU A 63 6.45 -21.27 21.74
N TRP A 64 6.87 -21.62 20.54
CA TRP A 64 6.96 -20.67 19.43
C TRP A 64 5.57 -20.14 19.02
N ILE A 65 4.56 -21.01 18.90
CA ILE A 65 3.18 -20.61 18.60
C ILE A 65 2.65 -19.70 19.71
N SER A 66 2.81 -20.07 20.99
CA SER A 66 2.40 -19.25 22.12
C SER A 66 3.06 -17.87 22.09
N LEU A 67 4.35 -17.80 21.76
CA LEU A 67 5.06 -16.53 21.58
C LEU A 67 4.45 -15.71 20.43
N GLN A 68 4.16 -16.31 19.28
CA GLN A 68 3.53 -15.58 18.17
C GLN A 68 2.12 -15.09 18.53
N VAL A 69 1.34 -15.87 19.27
CA VAL A 69 0.00 -15.47 19.77
C VAL A 69 0.12 -14.29 20.74
N LEU A 70 1.08 -14.32 21.68
CA LEU A 70 1.33 -13.22 22.60
C LEU A 70 1.77 -11.95 21.85
N ARG A 71 2.63 -12.08 20.84
CA ARG A 71 3.05 -10.96 19.98
C ARG A 71 1.91 -10.38 19.16
N LEU A 72 1.00 -11.22 18.69
CA LEU A 72 -0.23 -10.82 18.00
C LEU A 72 -1.14 -10.03 18.93
N TYR A 73 -1.42 -10.59 20.11
CA TYR A 73 -2.22 -9.93 21.12
C TYR A 73 -1.62 -8.58 21.53
N ALA A 74 -0.32 -8.55 21.81
CA ALA A 74 0.40 -7.31 22.14
C ALA A 74 0.34 -6.29 21.01
N GLY A 75 0.50 -6.72 19.74
CA GLY A 75 0.44 -5.85 18.56
C GLY A 75 -0.95 -5.23 18.35
N LEU A 76 -2.00 -6.02 18.55
CA LEU A 76 -3.39 -5.55 18.45
C LEU A 76 -3.84 -4.70 19.64
N ASN A 77 -3.09 -4.72 20.74
CA ASN A 77 -3.32 -3.89 21.93
C ASN A 77 -2.41 -2.65 22.01
N VAL A 78 -1.60 -2.38 20.98
CA VAL A 78 -0.82 -1.14 20.92
C VAL A 78 -1.76 0.07 20.98
N TYR A 79 -1.43 1.01 21.86
CA TYR A 79 -2.15 2.26 22.01
C TYR A 79 -2.16 3.05 20.71
N SER A 80 -3.31 3.66 20.40
CA SER A 80 -3.44 4.52 19.24
C SER A 80 -2.61 5.79 19.42
N SER A 81 -1.92 6.21 18.37
CA SER A 81 -1.34 7.55 18.27
C SER A 81 -2.47 8.57 18.29
N SER A 82 -2.29 9.70 18.98
CA SER A 82 -3.30 10.75 19.00
C SER A 82 -3.58 11.25 17.58
N ALA A 83 -4.85 11.48 17.30
CA ALA A 83 -5.34 12.12 16.09
C ALA A 83 -6.25 13.31 16.45
N ASP A 84 -6.17 13.81 17.68
CA ASP A 84 -7.11 14.80 18.23
C ASP A 84 -6.92 16.18 17.60
N ASP A 85 -5.72 16.44 17.06
CA ASP A 85 -5.41 17.64 16.27
C ASP A 85 -6.09 17.63 14.87
N PHE A 86 -6.66 16.49 14.46
CA PHE A 86 -7.32 16.34 13.17
C PHE A 86 -8.83 16.25 13.35
N PRO A 87 -9.61 16.87 12.44
CA PRO A 87 -11.07 16.88 12.56
C PRO A 87 -11.70 15.50 12.33
N ALA A 88 -11.01 14.62 11.60
CA ALA A 88 -11.41 13.23 11.36
C ALA A 88 -10.31 12.28 11.83
N LYS A 89 -10.69 11.07 12.27
CA LYS A 89 -9.75 10.03 12.69
C LYS A 89 -9.38 9.10 11.53
N PRO A 90 -8.26 8.37 11.61
CA PRO A 90 -7.99 7.24 10.71
C PRO A 90 -9.08 6.17 10.82
N MET A 91 -9.65 5.73 9.70
CA MET A 91 -10.80 4.79 9.69
C MET A 91 -10.70 3.77 8.55
N PHE A 92 -11.40 2.64 8.70
CA PHE A 92 -11.66 1.71 7.60
C PHE A 92 -13.05 1.92 7.01
N PHE A 93 -13.15 1.69 5.70
CA PHE A 93 -14.39 1.80 4.93
C PHE A 93 -14.61 0.50 4.16
N PRO A 94 -15.43 -0.41 4.70
CA PRO A 94 -15.93 -1.57 3.97
C PRO A 94 -16.73 -1.13 2.75
N CYS A 95 -16.20 -1.44 1.57
CA CYS A 95 -16.77 -0.98 0.30
C CYS A 95 -17.03 -2.14 -0.66
N ARG A 96 -17.81 -1.85 -1.69
CA ARG A 96 -17.83 -2.60 -2.93
C ARG A 96 -17.43 -1.69 -4.07
N THR A 97 -16.65 -2.25 -4.99
CA THR A 97 -16.43 -1.63 -6.28
C THR A 97 -17.24 -2.36 -7.34
N ALA A 98 -17.81 -1.61 -8.28
CA ALA A 98 -18.56 -2.12 -9.41
C ALA A 98 -18.06 -1.45 -10.69
N HIS A 99 -17.81 -2.25 -11.71
CA HIS A 99 -17.37 -1.77 -13.02
C HIS A 99 -18.36 -2.26 -14.07
N THR A 100 -18.98 -1.32 -14.77
CA THR A 100 -19.97 -1.61 -15.82
C THR A 100 -19.52 -0.96 -17.11
N ARG A 101 -19.09 -1.79 -18.07
CA ARG A 101 -18.86 -1.38 -19.45
C ARG A 101 -20.19 -1.40 -20.19
N MET A 102 -20.54 -0.28 -20.82
CA MET A 102 -21.76 -0.10 -21.60
C MET A 102 -21.50 -0.33 -23.10
N PHE A 103 -20.32 0.05 -23.59
CA PHE A 103 -19.94 -0.02 -25.00
C PHE A 103 -18.45 -0.41 -25.17
N PRO A 104 -18.05 -1.10 -26.26
CA PRO A 104 -18.89 -1.71 -27.31
C PRO A 104 -19.58 -3.01 -26.89
N THR A 105 -19.01 -3.73 -25.92
CA THR A 105 -19.61 -4.96 -25.37
C THR A 105 -20.00 -4.72 -23.92
N LYS A 106 -21.26 -5.06 -23.58
CA LYS A 106 -21.75 -4.95 -22.20
C LYS A 106 -21.08 -6.02 -21.34
N HIS A 107 -20.47 -5.56 -20.25
CA HIS A 107 -19.83 -6.41 -19.25
C HIS A 107 -19.85 -5.70 -17.90
N SER A 108 -20.30 -6.37 -16.85
CA SER A 108 -20.35 -5.79 -15.52
C SER A 108 -19.87 -6.80 -14.49
N PHE A 109 -19.15 -6.31 -13.49
CA PHE A 109 -18.69 -7.11 -12.35
C PHE A 109 -18.57 -6.22 -11.11
N SER A 110 -18.72 -6.83 -9.93
CA SER A 110 -18.54 -6.17 -8.65
C SER A 110 -17.87 -7.10 -7.66
N TYR A 111 -17.07 -6.54 -6.76
CA TYR A 111 -16.36 -7.28 -5.72
C TYR A 111 -16.14 -6.39 -4.49
N SER A 112 -15.89 -7.03 -3.35
CA SER A 112 -15.54 -6.35 -2.10
C SER A 112 -14.22 -5.61 -2.24
N TYR A 113 -14.14 -4.44 -1.62
CA TYR A 113 -13.00 -3.56 -1.65
C TYR A 113 -12.85 -2.90 -0.28
N LEU A 114 -11.64 -2.76 0.23
CA LEU A 114 -11.39 -2.10 1.51
C LEU A 114 -10.66 -0.81 1.26
N LEU A 115 -11.23 0.30 1.72
CA LEU A 115 -10.55 1.58 1.77
C LEU A 115 -10.14 1.88 3.23
N ALA A 116 -8.99 2.52 3.37
CA ALA A 116 -8.57 3.21 4.57
C ALA A 116 -8.67 4.71 4.31
N GLY A 117 -9.19 5.44 5.30
CA GLY A 117 -9.18 6.89 5.35
C GLY A 117 -8.11 7.37 6.32
N ILE A 118 -7.24 8.29 5.88
CA ILE A 118 -6.14 8.83 6.67
C ILE A 118 -6.18 10.36 6.63
N PRO A 119 -6.19 11.05 7.80
CA PRO A 119 -5.95 12.49 7.85
C PRO A 119 -4.54 12.80 7.35
N VAL A 120 -4.42 13.66 6.35
CA VAL A 120 -3.12 13.96 5.75
C VAL A 120 -2.28 14.78 6.74
N GLY A 121 -1.09 14.26 7.06
CA GLY A 121 -0.21 14.81 8.09
C GLY A 121 -0.27 14.06 9.41
N TRP A 122 -1.22 13.14 9.60
CA TRP A 122 -1.18 12.19 10.70
C TRP A 122 -0.20 11.06 10.40
N GLY A 123 0.74 10.82 11.31
CA GLY A 123 1.66 9.70 11.29
C GLY A 123 1.56 8.90 12.58
N GLY A 124 1.35 7.58 12.48
CA GLY A 124 1.18 6.75 13.67
C GLY A 124 0.45 5.44 13.42
N SER A 125 0.00 4.82 14.52
CA SER A 125 -0.80 3.60 14.50
C SER A 125 -2.17 3.85 15.14
N ALA A 126 -3.23 3.38 14.49
CA ALA A 126 -4.59 3.42 15.02
C ALA A 126 -5.00 2.00 15.42
N GLY A 127 -5.16 1.80 16.73
CA GLY A 127 -5.53 0.52 17.34
C GLY A 127 -4.59 -0.64 17.05
N GLY A 128 -3.32 -0.38 16.69
CA GLY A 128 -2.35 -1.42 16.36
C GLY A 128 -2.62 -2.17 15.05
N ILE A 129 -3.68 -1.84 14.31
CA ILE A 129 -4.11 -2.57 13.10
C ILE A 129 -3.93 -1.76 11.81
N LEU A 130 -4.10 -0.44 11.87
CA LEU A 130 -3.89 0.50 10.77
C LEU A 130 -2.73 1.43 11.12
N SER A 131 -1.89 1.78 10.16
CA SER A 131 -0.85 2.79 10.36
C SER A 131 -0.61 3.62 9.11
N SER A 132 -0.10 4.83 9.28
CA SER A 132 0.33 5.70 8.19
C SER A 132 1.60 6.45 8.57
N ASP A 133 2.47 6.70 7.58
CA ASP A 133 3.73 7.44 7.73
C ASP A 133 4.61 6.99 8.91
N VAL A 134 4.53 5.69 9.25
CA VAL A 134 5.44 5.04 10.18
C VAL A 134 6.64 4.52 9.41
N GLU A 135 7.83 5.07 9.69
CA GLU A 135 9.08 4.63 9.06
C GLU A 135 9.35 3.15 9.38
N ASN A 136 9.21 2.29 8.36
CA ASN A 136 9.49 0.87 8.49
C ASN A 136 10.88 0.57 7.95
N LYS A 137 11.86 0.46 8.83
CA LYS A 137 13.20 -0.02 8.45
C LYS A 137 13.10 -1.46 7.93
N PRO A 138 13.67 -1.77 6.74
CA PRO A 138 13.65 -3.12 6.20
C PRO A 138 14.33 -4.07 7.18
N THR A 139 13.57 -5.05 7.66
CA THR A 139 14.03 -6.06 8.60
C THR A 139 13.89 -7.42 7.96
N SER A 140 14.98 -8.21 7.98
CA SER A 140 15.00 -9.58 7.45
C SER A 140 13.87 -10.42 8.05
N TRP A 141 13.29 -11.31 7.24
CA TRP A 141 12.20 -12.18 7.65
C TRP A 141 12.56 -13.02 8.89
N CYS A 142 13.75 -13.61 8.93
CA CYS A 142 14.21 -14.38 10.10
C CYS A 142 14.21 -13.53 11.37
N ARG A 143 14.69 -12.28 11.27
CA ARG A 143 14.72 -11.35 12.40
C ARG A 143 13.31 -10.95 12.85
N LYS A 144 12.35 -10.84 11.93
CA LYS A 144 10.94 -10.57 12.27
C LYS A 144 10.28 -11.75 12.98
N VAL A 145 10.54 -12.97 12.52
CA VAL A 145 9.94 -14.20 13.06
C VAL A 145 10.41 -14.49 14.48
N PHE A 146 11.72 -14.32 14.74
CA PHE A 146 12.32 -14.53 16.07
C PHE A 146 12.38 -13.27 16.93
N SER A 147 11.78 -12.16 16.50
CA SER A 147 11.70 -10.94 17.30
C SER A 147 10.75 -11.15 18.49
N LEU A 148 11.11 -10.59 19.64
CA LEU A 148 10.22 -10.48 20.81
C LEU A 148 9.30 -9.25 20.74
N LYS A 149 9.50 -8.36 19.76
CA LYS A 149 8.67 -7.16 19.60
C LYS A 149 7.26 -7.55 19.12
N PRO A 150 6.22 -6.80 19.56
CA PRO A 150 4.88 -6.91 19.00
C PRO A 150 4.89 -6.82 17.47
N TYR A 151 3.89 -7.40 16.81
CA TYR A 151 3.74 -7.22 15.38
C TYR A 151 3.45 -5.75 15.04
N SER A 152 3.96 -5.32 13.88
CA SER A 152 3.55 -4.06 13.28
C SER A 152 2.07 -4.11 12.87
N SER A 153 1.49 -2.95 12.59
CA SER A 153 0.15 -2.88 12.02
C SER A 153 0.03 -3.71 10.74
N TRP A 154 -1.12 -4.36 10.60
CA TRP A 154 -1.41 -5.28 9.51
C TRP A 154 -1.73 -4.54 8.22
N PHE A 155 -2.45 -3.43 8.35
CA PHE A 155 -2.76 -2.50 7.28
C PHE A 155 -1.87 -1.26 7.38
N THR A 156 -1.26 -0.88 6.27
CA THR A 156 -0.32 0.24 6.21
C THR A 156 -0.64 1.15 5.02
N VAL A 157 -0.67 2.45 5.27
CA VAL A 157 -0.70 3.50 4.24
C VAL A 157 0.67 4.15 4.25
N ASN A 158 1.56 3.64 3.41
CA ASN A 158 2.93 4.13 3.34
C ASN A 158 2.99 5.36 2.42
N GLY A 159 3.42 6.51 2.96
CA GLY A 159 3.51 7.74 2.20
C GLY A 159 4.41 7.67 0.96
N ASP A 160 5.37 6.75 0.93
CA ASP A 160 6.29 6.52 -0.19
C ASP A 160 5.57 6.12 -1.49
N ASP A 161 4.32 5.65 -1.39
CA ASP A 161 3.50 5.23 -2.51
C ASP A 161 2.74 6.36 -3.20
N TYR A 162 2.67 7.53 -2.61
CA TYR A 162 1.80 8.61 -3.07
C TYR A 162 2.61 9.76 -3.63
N PHE A 163 2.02 10.49 -4.58
CA PHE A 163 2.68 11.58 -5.31
C PHE A 163 4.07 11.15 -5.83
N GLU A 164 5.14 11.83 -5.47
CA GLU A 164 6.49 11.43 -5.82
C GLU A 164 6.90 10.18 -5.03
N ARG A 165 7.51 9.21 -5.72
CA ARG A 165 7.90 7.94 -5.08
C ARG A 165 9.05 8.17 -4.11
N GLY A 166 9.04 7.41 -3.02
CA GLY A 166 10.10 7.39 -2.02
C GLY A 166 9.82 8.28 -0.83
N HIS A 167 10.75 8.24 0.14
CA HIS A 167 10.53 8.80 1.46
C HIS A 167 10.76 10.30 1.51
N VAL A 168 9.82 10.99 2.13
CA VAL A 168 9.86 12.43 2.43
C VAL A 168 9.60 12.58 3.93
N LYS A 169 10.43 13.39 4.61
CA LYS A 169 10.42 13.48 6.08
C LYS A 169 9.07 13.98 6.62
N GLY A 170 8.42 14.92 5.94
CA GLY A 170 7.07 15.41 6.27
C GLY A 170 5.92 14.53 5.76
N GLY A 171 6.22 13.32 5.27
CA GLY A 171 5.23 12.30 4.91
C GLY A 171 4.25 12.76 3.83
N LEU A 172 3.00 12.35 3.96
CA LEU A 172 1.93 12.70 3.01
C LEU A 172 1.63 14.20 2.94
N LYS A 173 1.79 14.93 4.05
CA LYS A 173 1.51 16.36 4.10
C LYS A 173 2.47 17.15 3.23
N GLU A 174 3.77 16.93 3.39
CA GLU A 174 4.79 17.63 2.59
C GLU A 174 4.66 17.28 1.11
N LYS A 175 4.36 16.02 0.78
CA LYS A 175 4.12 15.60 -0.61
C LYS A 175 2.91 16.28 -1.25
N LEU A 176 1.80 16.40 -0.51
CA LEU A 176 0.64 17.13 -0.98
C LEU A 176 0.97 18.62 -1.21
N GLN A 177 1.67 19.25 -0.26
CA GLN A 177 2.08 20.66 -0.38
C GLN A 177 2.98 20.89 -1.59
N ASN A 178 3.98 20.03 -1.81
CA ASN A 178 4.87 20.10 -2.97
C ASN A 178 4.09 19.94 -4.27
N TYR A 179 3.15 18.99 -4.32
CA TYR A 179 2.28 18.82 -5.49
C TYR A 179 1.45 20.07 -5.78
N LEU A 180 0.77 20.64 -4.77
CA LEU A 180 -0.06 21.84 -4.94
C LEU A 180 0.79 23.04 -5.39
N HIS A 181 1.95 23.24 -4.76
CA HIS A 181 2.89 24.31 -5.15
C HIS A 181 3.34 24.17 -6.61
N ASN A 182 3.68 22.94 -7.04
CA ASN A 182 4.05 22.64 -8.43
C ASN A 182 2.90 22.86 -9.43
N GLN A 183 1.64 22.83 -8.97
CA GLN A 183 0.46 23.19 -9.77
C GLN A 183 0.15 24.70 -9.73
N GLY A 184 0.94 25.51 -9.02
CA GLY A 184 0.68 26.94 -8.84
C GLY A 184 -0.50 27.24 -7.91
N ILE A 185 -0.84 26.31 -7.02
CA ILE A 185 -1.94 26.42 -6.05
C ILE A 185 -1.34 26.64 -4.67
N ASP A 186 -1.84 27.62 -3.93
CA ASP A 186 -1.42 27.86 -2.55
C ASP A 186 -1.93 26.72 -1.63
N PRO A 187 -1.05 25.95 -0.98
CA PRO A 187 -1.48 24.90 -0.05
C PRO A 187 -2.28 25.42 1.14
N LEU A 188 -2.14 26.71 1.51
CA LEU A 188 -2.88 27.32 2.61
C LEU A 188 -4.39 27.45 2.35
N GLU A 189 -4.81 27.31 1.09
CA GLU A 189 -6.24 27.26 0.74
C GLU A 189 -6.96 26.08 1.39
N PHE A 190 -6.23 24.99 1.66
CA PHE A 190 -6.77 23.75 2.20
C PHE A 190 -6.25 23.52 3.63
N ALA A 191 -7.05 23.90 4.62
CA ALA A 191 -6.70 23.73 6.03
C ALA A 191 -6.59 22.24 6.43
N HIS A 192 -7.39 21.39 5.78
CA HIS A 192 -7.40 19.96 6.05
C HIS A 192 -7.41 19.15 4.76
N ALA A 193 -6.86 17.94 4.81
CA ALA A 193 -6.94 16.98 3.73
C ALA A 193 -7.11 15.56 4.29
N TYR A 194 -7.85 14.72 3.55
CA TYR A 194 -8.15 13.36 3.95
C TYR A 194 -8.01 12.40 2.75
N LEU A 195 -7.20 11.36 2.93
CA LEU A 195 -6.86 10.38 1.91
C LEU A 195 -7.73 9.14 2.05
N PHE A 196 -8.50 8.81 1.01
CA PHE A 196 -9.13 7.50 0.85
C PHE A 196 -8.33 6.63 -0.12
N THR A 197 -7.88 5.48 0.35
CA THR A 197 -6.98 4.63 -0.43
C THR A 197 -7.06 3.16 -0.03
N ALA A 198 -6.66 2.23 -0.90
CA ALA A 198 -6.54 0.83 -0.49
C ALA A 198 -5.27 0.64 0.34
N PRO A 199 -5.38 0.23 1.62
CA PRO A 199 -4.21 0.02 2.45
C PRO A 199 -3.43 -1.23 1.99
N ARG A 200 -2.11 -1.22 2.21
CA ARG A 200 -1.28 -2.41 2.06
C ARG A 200 -1.57 -3.39 3.17
N PHE A 201 -1.67 -4.66 2.82
CA PHE A 201 -1.66 -5.77 3.77
C PHE A 201 -0.37 -6.58 3.57
N LEU A 202 0.42 -6.78 4.63
CA LEU A 202 1.74 -7.42 4.56
C LEU A 202 2.65 -6.81 3.47
N ASN A 203 2.69 -5.48 3.39
CA ASN A 203 3.43 -4.69 2.39
C ASN A 203 2.99 -4.87 0.92
N TYR A 204 1.86 -5.53 0.66
CA TYR A 204 1.28 -5.64 -0.66
C TYR A 204 -0.03 -4.86 -0.77
N ALA A 205 -0.19 -4.08 -1.83
CA ALA A 205 -1.46 -3.48 -2.22
C ALA A 205 -1.62 -3.52 -3.74
N SER A 206 -2.85 -3.73 -4.20
CA SER A 206 -3.27 -3.39 -5.56
C SER A 206 -4.24 -2.24 -5.48
N ASN A 207 -3.74 -1.03 -5.71
CA ASN A 207 -4.49 0.20 -5.55
C ASN A 207 -4.59 0.97 -6.89
N PRO A 208 -5.71 0.85 -7.63
CA PRO A 208 -5.88 1.53 -8.91
C PRO A 208 -6.13 3.04 -8.78
N VAL A 209 -6.73 3.50 -7.68
CA VAL A 209 -7.08 4.92 -7.48
C VAL A 209 -7.16 5.28 -6.00
N SER A 210 -6.61 6.45 -5.67
CA SER A 210 -6.75 7.09 -4.36
C SER A 210 -7.44 8.45 -4.51
N PHE A 211 -8.23 8.83 -3.51
CA PHE A 211 -8.96 10.10 -3.47
C PHE A 211 -8.39 10.96 -2.34
N TRP A 212 -7.88 12.12 -2.70
CA TRP A 212 -7.38 13.12 -1.76
C TRP A 212 -8.41 14.24 -1.66
N ASN A 213 -9.28 14.17 -0.66
CA ASN A 213 -10.26 15.22 -0.43
C ASN A 213 -9.61 16.37 0.33
N LEU A 214 -9.73 17.59 -0.20
CA LEU A 214 -9.17 18.81 0.34
C LEU A 214 -10.30 19.69 0.86
N TYR A 215 -10.13 20.18 2.08
CA TYR A 215 -11.15 20.88 2.83
C TYR A 215 -10.67 22.27 3.23
N SER A 216 -11.59 23.23 3.18
CA SER A 216 -11.37 24.59 3.68
C SER A 216 -11.18 24.62 5.21
N SER A 217 -10.83 25.79 5.73
CA SER A 217 -10.84 26.07 7.18
C SER A 217 -12.22 25.93 7.82
N THR A 218 -13.29 26.09 7.05
CA THR A 218 -14.68 25.83 7.45
C THR A 218 -15.07 24.35 7.38
N LYS A 219 -14.12 23.45 7.05
CA LYS A 219 -14.32 22.00 6.93
C LYS A 219 -15.29 21.59 5.82
N GLU A 220 -15.34 22.37 4.75
CA GLU A 220 -16.14 22.08 3.55
C GLU A 220 -15.25 21.49 2.47
N LEU A 221 -15.74 20.48 1.74
CA LEU A 221 -15.01 19.86 0.63
C LEU A 221 -14.91 20.84 -0.55
N THR A 222 -13.71 21.37 -0.81
CA THR A 222 -13.47 22.39 -1.86
C THR A 222 -12.77 21.83 -3.09
N ALA A 223 -11.98 20.76 -2.94
CA ALA A 223 -11.29 20.11 -4.06
C ALA A 223 -11.02 18.63 -3.79
N THR A 224 -10.81 17.86 -4.84
CA THR A 224 -10.37 16.46 -4.76
C THR A 224 -9.24 16.20 -5.75
N ILE A 225 -8.16 15.55 -5.31
CA ILE A 225 -7.15 15.00 -6.22
C ILE A 225 -7.41 13.51 -6.42
N LEU A 226 -7.55 13.10 -7.68
CA LEU A 226 -7.59 11.70 -8.07
C LEU A 226 -6.18 11.25 -8.44
N GLU A 227 -5.60 10.39 -7.61
CA GLU A 227 -4.33 9.74 -7.94
C GLU A 227 -4.60 8.37 -8.55
N VAL A 228 -4.42 8.25 -9.86
CA VAL A 228 -4.76 7.07 -10.65
C VAL A 228 -3.49 6.34 -11.04
N GLY A 229 -3.43 5.04 -10.76
CA GLY A 229 -2.38 4.14 -11.21
C GLY A 229 -2.84 3.27 -12.38
N ASN A 230 -1.89 2.74 -13.15
CA ASN A 230 -2.17 1.69 -14.14
C ASN A 230 -1.38 0.41 -13.85
N THR A 231 -1.64 -0.64 -14.65
CA THR A 231 -0.97 -1.95 -14.51
C THR A 231 0.49 -1.94 -14.96
N PHE A 232 1.01 -0.82 -15.46
CA PHE A 232 2.40 -0.63 -15.87
C PHE A 232 3.23 0.10 -14.81
N ASP A 233 2.69 0.26 -13.60
CA ASP A 233 3.29 1.03 -12.49
C ASP A 233 3.48 2.52 -12.83
N GLU A 234 2.68 3.08 -13.74
CA GLU A 234 2.63 4.54 -13.96
C GLU A 234 1.54 5.16 -13.10
N LYS A 235 1.68 6.46 -12.80
CA LYS A 235 0.69 7.21 -12.04
C LYS A 235 0.41 8.57 -12.65
N HIS A 236 -0.80 9.05 -12.48
CA HIS A 236 -1.20 10.39 -12.88
C HIS A 236 -2.17 10.98 -11.86
N ARG A 237 -2.16 12.31 -11.72
CA ARG A 237 -2.95 13.03 -10.73
C ARG A 237 -3.85 14.04 -11.43
N TYR A 238 -5.13 13.96 -11.16
CA TYR A 238 -6.09 14.97 -11.61
C TYR A 238 -6.50 15.81 -10.42
N PHE A 239 -6.15 17.10 -10.42
CA PHE A 239 -6.67 18.07 -9.45
C PHE A 239 -8.05 18.55 -9.94
N LEU A 240 -9.09 18.30 -9.15
CA LEU A 240 -10.46 18.66 -9.47
C LEU A 240 -10.96 19.69 -8.48
N ARG A 241 -11.51 20.79 -9.01
CA ARG A 241 -12.12 21.87 -8.23
C ARG A 241 -13.44 22.29 -8.89
N PRO A 242 -14.51 22.58 -8.13
CA PRO A 242 -15.73 23.16 -8.66
C PRO A 242 -15.40 24.49 -9.35
N LYS A 243 -15.97 24.74 -10.52
CA LYS A 243 -15.94 26.08 -11.10
C LYS A 243 -16.92 26.96 -10.30
N ASN A 244 -16.53 28.20 -10.03
CA ASN A 244 -17.28 29.16 -9.19
C ASN A 244 -18.77 29.37 -9.58
N ASP A 245 -19.19 28.94 -10.77
CA ASP A 245 -20.58 29.07 -11.26
C ASP A 245 -21.51 27.91 -10.87
N GLN A 246 -21.04 26.89 -10.14
CA GLN A 246 -21.90 25.84 -9.60
C GLN A 246 -22.19 26.11 -8.13
N THR A 247 -22.98 27.16 -7.87
CA THR A 247 -23.77 27.26 -6.64
C THR A 247 -24.74 26.07 -6.63
N ALA A 248 -24.31 24.96 -6.02
CA ALA A 248 -25.23 23.90 -5.66
C ALA A 248 -26.29 24.52 -4.75
N SER A 249 -27.56 24.39 -5.12
CA SER A 249 -28.68 24.66 -4.23
C SER A 249 -28.54 23.76 -3.01
N ILE A 250 -28.11 24.33 -1.89
CA ILE A 250 -27.93 23.63 -0.61
C ILE A 250 -29.32 23.44 0.00
N GLU A 251 -29.89 22.26 -0.16
CA GLU A 251 -30.86 21.76 0.82
C GLU A 251 -30.05 21.20 2.00
N ILE A 252 -30.24 21.80 3.18
CA ILE A 252 -29.41 21.66 4.40
C ILE A 252 -29.37 20.21 4.96
N THR A 253 -30.12 19.28 4.39
CA THR A 253 -30.27 17.89 4.88
C THR A 253 -29.46 16.82 4.13
N ASP A 254 -28.90 17.09 2.95
CA ASP A 254 -28.16 16.08 2.16
C ASP A 254 -26.66 16.38 2.08
N SER A 255 -25.83 15.32 2.10
CA SER A 255 -24.38 15.45 1.92
C SER A 255 -24.07 16.15 0.57
N PRO A 256 -23.21 17.19 0.53
CA PRO A 256 -22.95 17.94 -0.68
C PRO A 256 -22.32 17.03 -1.74
N LYS A 257 -22.84 17.17 -2.97
CA LYS A 257 -22.37 16.41 -4.13
C LYS A 257 -21.28 17.20 -4.83
N PHE A 258 -20.12 16.57 -4.99
CA PHE A 258 -19.01 17.07 -5.79
C PHE A 258 -19.06 16.43 -7.18
N SER A 259 -19.20 17.25 -8.22
CA SER A 259 -19.20 16.79 -9.61
C SER A 259 -18.20 17.56 -10.47
N GLN A 260 -17.37 16.82 -11.22
CA GLN A 260 -16.41 17.40 -12.17
C GLN A 260 -16.25 16.53 -13.40
N SER A 261 -15.86 17.15 -14.52
CA SER A 261 -15.59 16.48 -15.79
C SER A 261 -14.32 17.02 -16.42
N TRP A 262 -13.44 16.14 -16.91
CA TRP A 262 -12.14 16.50 -17.47
C TRP A 262 -11.72 15.53 -18.58
N PRO A 263 -10.80 15.92 -19.48
CA PRO A 263 -10.26 15.05 -20.52
C PRO A 263 -9.55 13.81 -19.94
N LYS A 264 -9.65 12.68 -20.64
CA LYS A 264 -8.87 11.49 -20.28
C LYS A 264 -7.45 11.62 -20.84
N ASP A 265 -6.48 11.90 -19.97
CA ASP A 265 -5.08 12.07 -20.40
C ASP A 265 -4.18 10.88 -20.03
N PHE A 266 -4.67 9.98 -19.18
CA PHE A 266 -3.93 8.83 -18.68
C PHE A 266 -4.39 7.50 -19.28
N TYR A 267 -3.43 6.64 -19.64
CA TYR A 267 -3.69 5.30 -20.18
C TYR A 267 -3.79 4.28 -19.04
N VAL A 268 -5.03 3.99 -18.64
CA VAL A 268 -5.31 3.12 -17.47
C VAL A 268 -5.57 1.66 -17.85
N SER A 269 -6.08 1.39 -19.05
CA SER A 269 -6.59 0.07 -19.43
C SER A 269 -6.27 -0.28 -20.87
N VAL A 270 -5.86 -1.53 -21.11
CA VAL A 270 -5.58 -2.13 -22.42
C VAL A 270 -6.78 -2.22 -23.36
N PHE A 271 -7.96 -1.81 -22.90
CA PHE A 271 -9.21 -1.85 -23.66
C PHE A 271 -9.77 -0.47 -23.96
N ASN A 272 -9.09 0.60 -23.53
CA ASN A 272 -9.56 1.97 -23.73
C ASN A 272 -8.37 2.87 -24.06
N SER A 273 -8.34 3.41 -25.28
CA SER A 273 -7.41 4.49 -25.64
C SER A 273 -7.61 5.72 -24.74
N ARG A 274 -6.71 6.71 -24.84
CA ARG A 274 -6.85 7.99 -24.13
C ARG A 274 -7.99 8.87 -24.64
N ALA A 275 -8.69 8.48 -25.71
CA ALA A 275 -9.79 9.30 -26.23
C ALA A 275 -11.01 9.30 -25.29
N GLY A 276 -11.57 10.50 -25.07
CA GLY A 276 -12.78 10.72 -24.28
C GLY A 276 -12.55 11.62 -23.07
N SER A 277 -13.49 11.60 -22.14
CA SER A 277 -13.45 12.36 -20.89
C SER A 277 -13.87 11.49 -19.72
N TYR A 278 -13.36 11.83 -18.54
CA TYR A 278 -13.86 11.31 -17.28
C TYR A 278 -14.82 12.31 -16.65
N SER A 279 -15.82 11.80 -15.93
CA SER A 279 -16.56 12.58 -14.94
C SER A 279 -16.54 11.88 -13.59
N LEU A 280 -16.44 12.65 -12.52
CA LEU A 280 -16.53 12.23 -11.13
C LEU A 280 -17.83 12.76 -10.56
N ASN A 281 -18.61 11.89 -9.93
CA ASN A 281 -19.69 12.26 -9.02
C ASN A 281 -19.41 11.59 -7.69
N THR A 282 -19.15 12.38 -6.64
CA THR A 282 -18.88 11.88 -5.30
C THR A 282 -19.66 12.68 -4.26
N THR A 283 -19.99 12.05 -3.14
CA THR A 283 -20.54 12.73 -1.95
C THR A 283 -19.41 12.97 -0.97
N ASP A 284 -19.46 14.08 -0.23
CA ASP A 284 -18.53 14.29 0.87
C ASP A 284 -18.80 13.27 1.99
N ALA A 285 -17.95 12.24 2.06
CA ALA A 285 -18.08 11.17 3.04
C ALA A 285 -17.88 11.66 4.47
N LEU A 286 -17.24 12.81 4.70
CA LEU A 286 -17.02 13.32 6.06
C LEU A 286 -18.00 14.45 6.44
N PHE A 287 -19.00 14.73 5.61
CA PHE A 287 -20.03 15.72 5.93
C PHE A 287 -20.94 15.25 7.09
N PRO A 288 -21.41 16.16 7.98
CA PRO A 288 -21.00 17.55 8.11
C PRO A 288 -19.72 17.71 8.95
N ASN A 289 -18.98 18.80 8.73
CA ASN A 289 -17.85 19.25 9.56
C ASN A 289 -16.73 18.22 9.79
N MET A 290 -16.51 17.33 8.82
CA MET A 290 -15.54 16.24 8.91
C MET A 290 -15.81 15.24 10.07
N SER A 291 -17.06 15.10 10.52
CA SER A 291 -17.43 14.41 11.77
C SER A 291 -17.23 12.88 11.78
N GLY A 292 -17.03 12.23 10.63
CA GLY A 292 -16.55 10.84 10.55
C GLY A 292 -17.55 9.74 10.97
N THR A 293 -18.58 10.06 11.76
CA THR A 293 -19.43 9.08 12.48
C THR A 293 -20.48 8.39 11.62
N GLU A 294 -20.90 8.99 10.51
CA GLU A 294 -21.83 8.40 9.53
C GLU A 294 -21.22 8.39 8.12
N SER A 295 -19.90 8.24 8.06
CA SER A 295 -19.17 8.41 6.82
C SER A 295 -19.37 7.27 5.82
N ALA A 296 -20.14 7.54 4.77
CA ALA A 296 -20.36 6.63 3.65
C ALA A 296 -19.72 7.17 2.37
N ILE A 297 -18.87 6.35 1.75
CA ILE A 297 -18.29 6.65 0.45
C ILE A 297 -19.34 6.34 -0.61
N ASN A 298 -19.56 7.26 -1.55
CA ASN A 298 -20.33 6.99 -2.75
C ASN A 298 -19.74 7.76 -3.92
N THR A 299 -18.77 7.13 -4.59
CA THR A 299 -18.01 7.74 -5.66
C THR A 299 -18.23 6.99 -6.97
N THR A 300 -18.62 7.72 -8.01
CA THR A 300 -18.82 7.20 -9.37
C THR A 300 -17.92 7.95 -10.34
N ILE A 301 -17.08 7.22 -11.07
CA ILE A 301 -16.27 7.71 -12.17
C ILE A 301 -16.84 7.15 -13.47
N THR A 302 -17.24 8.03 -14.38
CA THR A 302 -17.73 7.65 -15.71
C THR A 302 -16.72 8.04 -16.77
N LEU A 303 -16.30 7.08 -17.58
CA LEU A 303 -15.55 7.31 -18.81
C LEU A 303 -16.54 7.45 -19.97
N SER A 304 -16.52 8.58 -20.64
CA SER A 304 -17.33 8.87 -21.83
C SER A 304 -16.50 8.82 -23.11
N SER A 305 -17.14 8.47 -24.23
CA SER A 305 -16.55 8.58 -25.56
C SER A 305 -16.29 10.04 -25.95
N SER A 306 -15.53 10.26 -27.04
CA SER A 306 -15.44 11.57 -27.68
C SER A 306 -16.81 12.11 -28.14
N SER A 307 -17.78 11.23 -28.38
CA SER A 307 -19.17 11.57 -28.69
C SER A 307 -20.07 11.74 -27.44
N GLY A 308 -19.50 11.78 -26.23
CA GLY A 308 -20.22 12.01 -24.97
C GLY A 308 -21.00 10.81 -24.44
N LYS A 309 -20.94 9.63 -25.07
CA LYS A 309 -21.67 8.43 -24.63
C LYS A 309 -20.90 7.72 -23.51
N PRO A 310 -21.54 7.32 -22.40
CA PRO A 310 -20.87 6.60 -21.32
C PRO A 310 -20.36 5.23 -21.83
N LYS A 311 -19.06 5.00 -21.72
CA LYS A 311 -18.39 3.75 -22.10
C LYS A 311 -18.18 2.81 -20.93
N LEU A 312 -17.72 3.34 -19.79
CA LEU A 312 -17.42 2.58 -18.60
C LEU A 312 -17.82 3.40 -17.37
N ILE A 313 -18.54 2.78 -16.46
CA ILE A 313 -18.92 3.36 -15.18
C ILE A 313 -18.24 2.54 -14.09
N ALA A 314 -17.36 3.17 -13.32
CA ALA A 314 -16.71 2.59 -12.15
C ALA A 314 -17.28 3.26 -10.91
N ARG A 315 -17.80 2.46 -9.98
CA ARG A 315 -18.34 2.94 -8.71
C ARG A 315 -17.59 2.32 -7.55
N VAL A 316 -17.35 3.08 -6.50
CA VAL A 316 -16.94 2.61 -5.19
C VAL A 316 -17.92 3.17 -4.18
N PHE A 317 -18.55 2.28 -3.41
CA PHE A 317 -19.53 2.69 -2.41
C PHE A 317 -19.39 1.86 -1.13
N SER A 318 -19.63 2.50 0.01
CA SER A 318 -19.64 1.84 1.32
C SER A 318 -20.80 0.84 1.40
N THR A 319 -20.51 -0.35 1.94
CA THR A 319 -21.54 -1.34 2.29
C THR A 319 -21.92 -1.31 3.75
N GLU A 320 -21.03 -0.78 4.58
CA GLU A 320 -21.18 -0.67 6.03
C GLU A 320 -20.69 0.71 6.47
N LEU A 321 -20.97 1.08 7.72
CA LEU A 321 -20.44 2.31 8.30
C LEU A 321 -18.91 2.27 8.42
N ALA A 322 -18.30 3.45 8.50
CA ALA A 322 -16.89 3.57 8.78
C ALA A 322 -16.54 2.92 10.13
N ILE A 323 -15.40 2.23 10.18
CA ILE A 323 -14.96 1.51 11.36
C ILE A 323 -13.74 2.24 11.93
N ASP A 324 -13.86 2.73 13.16
CA ASP A 324 -12.75 3.34 13.90
C ASP A 324 -11.87 2.24 14.53
N PRO A 325 -10.66 1.97 14.00
CA PRO A 325 -9.76 0.94 14.52
C PRO A 325 -9.30 1.19 15.96
N SER A 326 -9.30 2.45 16.42
CA SER A 326 -8.88 2.82 17.77
C SER A 326 -9.88 2.38 18.85
N SER A 327 -11.16 2.29 18.47
CA SER A 327 -12.25 1.87 19.37
C SER A 327 -12.48 0.35 19.40
N MET A 328 -11.87 -0.40 18.48
CA MET A 328 -12.09 -1.85 18.37
C MET A 328 -11.42 -2.62 19.52
N SER A 329 -12.14 -3.58 20.07
CA SER A 329 -11.55 -4.63 20.92
C SER A 329 -10.65 -5.57 20.11
N VAL A 330 -9.77 -6.31 20.78
CA VAL A 330 -8.90 -7.31 20.13
C VAL A 330 -9.70 -8.35 19.34
N LEU A 331 -10.84 -8.81 19.88
CA LEU A 331 -11.69 -9.79 19.20
C LEU A 331 -12.30 -9.21 17.91
N GLN A 332 -12.74 -7.95 17.94
CA GLN A 332 -13.23 -7.26 16.74
C GLN A 332 -12.10 -7.10 15.71
N LYS A 333 -10.87 -6.76 16.14
CA LYS A 333 -9.70 -6.67 15.26
C LYS A 333 -9.37 -8.01 14.60
N LEU A 334 -9.40 -9.11 15.36
CA LEU A 334 -9.16 -10.46 14.84
C LEU A 334 -10.24 -10.86 13.82
N LYS A 335 -11.53 -10.61 14.11
CA LYS A 335 -12.63 -10.85 13.17
C LYS A 335 -12.46 -10.01 11.90
N PHE A 336 -12.09 -8.74 12.04
CA PHE A 336 -11.84 -7.86 10.90
C PHE A 336 -10.68 -8.37 10.04
N LEU A 337 -9.55 -8.74 10.65
CA LEU A 337 -8.42 -9.34 9.93
C LEU A 337 -8.85 -10.59 9.17
N ALA A 338 -9.57 -11.52 9.82
CA ALA A 338 -10.06 -12.74 9.19
C ALA A 338 -10.98 -12.48 7.99
N SER A 339 -11.79 -11.42 8.04
CA SER A 339 -12.70 -11.05 6.96
C SER A 339 -12.02 -10.31 5.80
N TRP A 340 -10.98 -9.51 6.06
CA TRP A 340 -10.46 -8.54 5.09
C TRP A 340 -9.03 -8.78 4.60
N TRP A 341 -8.25 -9.67 5.24
CA TRP A 341 -6.83 -9.91 4.89
C TRP A 341 -6.60 -10.25 3.42
N TRP A 342 -7.55 -10.95 2.80
CA TRP A 342 -7.41 -11.50 1.45
C TRP A 342 -7.81 -10.49 0.35
N VAL A 343 -8.57 -9.45 0.69
CA VAL A 343 -9.22 -8.56 -0.30
C VAL A 343 -8.17 -7.85 -1.17
N GLY A 344 -7.12 -7.30 -0.56
CA GLY A 344 -6.02 -6.64 -1.28
C GLY A 344 -5.30 -7.59 -2.25
N PHE A 345 -5.03 -8.83 -1.83
CA PHE A 345 -4.40 -9.86 -2.66
C PHE A 345 -5.29 -10.32 -3.82
N ALA A 346 -6.61 -10.35 -3.63
CA ALA A 346 -7.55 -10.82 -4.65
C ALA A 346 -7.84 -9.78 -5.75
N THR A 347 -7.63 -8.48 -5.49
CA THR A 347 -7.96 -7.40 -6.43
C THR A 347 -7.22 -7.54 -7.78
N PHE A 348 -5.91 -7.76 -7.76
CA PHE A 348 -5.13 -7.87 -8.99
C PHE A 348 -5.44 -9.16 -9.80
N PRO A 349 -5.46 -10.37 -9.20
CA PRO A 349 -5.91 -11.59 -9.89
C PRO A 349 -7.31 -11.46 -10.48
N ARG A 350 -8.26 -10.86 -9.76
CA ARG A 350 -9.61 -10.58 -10.29
C ARG A 350 -9.56 -9.69 -11.50
N THR A 351 -8.74 -8.65 -11.47
CA THR A 351 -8.55 -7.73 -12.61
C THR A 351 -8.02 -8.46 -13.83
N ILE A 352 -7.04 -9.36 -13.66
CA ILE A 352 -6.52 -10.21 -14.74
C ILE A 352 -7.63 -11.13 -15.29
N VAL A 353 -8.35 -11.85 -14.43
CA VAL A 353 -9.43 -12.75 -14.86
C VAL A 353 -10.49 -12.00 -15.67
N GLN A 354 -10.91 -10.81 -15.21
CA GLN A 354 -11.87 -9.99 -15.94
C GLN A 354 -11.31 -9.48 -17.27
N ALA A 355 -10.02 -9.10 -17.32
CA ALA A 355 -9.37 -8.71 -18.56
C ALA A 355 -9.31 -9.87 -19.57
N LEU A 356 -8.99 -11.10 -19.13
CA LEU A 356 -8.97 -12.29 -19.98
C LEU A 356 -10.37 -12.63 -20.51
N ILE A 357 -11.41 -12.53 -19.68
CA ILE A 357 -12.81 -12.70 -20.12
C ILE A 357 -13.15 -11.67 -21.21
N ILE A 358 -12.78 -10.41 -21.01
CA ILE A 358 -13.06 -9.35 -21.98
C ILE A 358 -12.29 -9.58 -23.30
N LEU A 359 -11.02 -9.98 -23.22
CA LEU A 359 -10.17 -10.22 -24.39
C LEU A 359 -10.64 -11.44 -25.18
N PHE A 360 -10.76 -12.60 -24.53
CA PHE A 360 -11.01 -13.86 -25.22
C PHE A 360 -12.49 -14.13 -25.47
N LYS A 361 -13.36 -13.85 -24.49
CA LYS A 361 -14.80 -14.15 -24.60
C LYS A 361 -15.59 -13.01 -25.22
N LYS A 362 -15.24 -11.75 -24.91
CA LYS A 362 -15.93 -10.56 -25.46
C LYS A 362 -15.23 -9.98 -26.69
N LYS A 363 -14.09 -10.54 -27.10
CA LYS A 363 -13.32 -10.17 -28.31
C LYS A 363 -13.08 -8.67 -28.43
N LEU A 364 -12.86 -8.00 -27.31
CA LEU A 364 -12.63 -6.57 -27.29
C LEU A 364 -11.21 -6.29 -27.78
N PRO A 365 -11.00 -5.36 -28.74
CA PRO A 365 -9.69 -5.12 -29.30
C PRO A 365 -8.73 -4.56 -28.25
N TRP A 366 -7.48 -5.01 -28.35
CA TRP A 366 -6.38 -4.49 -27.55
C TRP A 366 -6.03 -3.08 -28.04
N ALA A 367 -6.11 -2.09 -27.15
CA ALA A 367 -5.62 -0.75 -27.40
C ALA A 367 -4.12 -0.71 -27.08
N PHE A 368 -3.29 -0.34 -28.05
CA PHE A 368 -1.84 -0.22 -27.82
C PHE A 368 -1.53 0.83 -26.74
N ARG A 369 -0.53 0.50 -25.91
CA ARG A 369 -0.01 1.42 -24.89
C ARG A 369 0.72 2.56 -25.61
N PRO A 370 0.30 3.82 -25.42
CA PRO A 370 1.02 4.96 -25.96
C PRO A 370 2.22 5.31 -25.06
N GLU A 371 3.11 6.15 -25.57
CA GLU A 371 4.17 6.73 -24.76
C GLU A 371 3.60 7.57 -23.59
N PRO A 372 4.23 7.51 -22.40
CA PRO A 372 3.86 8.33 -21.26
C PRO A 372 3.98 9.81 -21.61
N ARG A 373 3.06 10.62 -21.11
CA ARG A 373 3.19 12.08 -21.22
C ARG A 373 4.08 12.63 -20.11
N LYS A 374 4.55 13.86 -20.26
CA LYS A 374 5.44 14.54 -19.30
C LYS A 374 4.86 14.65 -17.89
N ASP A 375 3.55 14.76 -17.78
CA ASP A 375 2.75 14.85 -16.56
C ASP A 375 2.37 13.48 -15.96
N THR A 376 2.76 12.38 -16.61
CA THR A 376 2.64 11.03 -16.05
C THR A 376 3.89 10.70 -15.27
N LEU A 377 3.73 10.31 -14.01
CA LEU A 377 4.83 9.75 -13.24
C LEU A 377 5.18 8.37 -13.81
N PRO A 378 6.44 8.16 -14.21
CA PRO A 378 6.86 6.92 -14.84
C PRO A 378 6.88 5.76 -13.83
N ARG A 379 6.99 4.55 -14.39
CA ARG A 379 7.24 3.33 -13.63
C ARG A 379 8.58 3.36 -12.91
N GLN A 380 8.72 2.54 -11.89
CA GLN A 380 10.03 2.30 -11.29
C GLN A 380 11.00 1.71 -12.32
N ALA A 381 12.23 2.19 -12.26
CA ALA A 381 13.33 1.66 -13.05
C ALA A 381 13.64 0.23 -12.58
N VAL A 382 13.89 -0.67 -13.52
CA VAL A 382 14.38 -2.01 -13.20
C VAL A 382 15.86 -1.98 -12.85
N GLU A 383 16.37 -2.99 -12.16
CA GLU A 383 17.78 -3.03 -11.70
C GLU A 383 18.79 -2.76 -12.81
N ILE A 384 18.54 -3.29 -14.01
CA ILE A 384 19.40 -3.05 -15.18
C ILE A 384 19.37 -1.58 -15.64
N GLU A 385 18.22 -0.92 -15.57
CA GLU A 385 18.10 0.50 -15.92
C GLU A 385 18.82 1.38 -14.90
N VAL A 386 18.67 1.08 -13.61
CA VAL A 386 19.40 1.77 -12.52
C VAL A 386 20.91 1.58 -12.68
N PHE A 387 21.35 0.38 -13.05
CA PHE A 387 22.76 0.10 -13.31
C PHE A 387 23.30 0.92 -14.49
N ILE A 388 22.58 0.93 -15.62
CA ILE A 388 22.95 1.70 -16.82
C ILE A 388 22.95 3.20 -16.53
N GLU A 389 21.95 3.70 -15.80
CA GLU A 389 21.87 5.10 -15.36
C GLU A 389 23.13 5.52 -14.60
N GLY A 390 23.62 4.66 -13.70
CA GLY A 390 24.86 4.90 -12.95
C GLY A 390 26.08 5.07 -13.86
N ILE A 391 26.21 4.24 -14.91
CA ILE A 391 27.29 4.36 -15.90
C ILE A 391 27.13 5.66 -16.71
N PHE A 392 25.91 5.93 -17.16
CA PHE A 392 25.62 7.11 -17.97
C PHE A 392 25.88 8.42 -17.22
N ARG A 393 25.49 8.51 -15.94
CA ARG A 393 25.80 9.66 -15.08
C ARG A 393 27.30 9.89 -14.92
N ARG A 394 28.09 8.81 -14.74
CA ARG A 394 29.56 8.92 -14.68
C ARG A 394 30.15 9.42 -16.01
N TYR A 395 29.66 8.92 -17.13
CA TYR A 395 30.07 9.40 -18.45
C TYR A 395 29.76 10.88 -18.64
N LEU A 396 28.56 11.34 -18.26
CA LEU A 396 28.20 12.76 -18.31
C LEU A 396 29.10 13.63 -17.42
N HIS A 397 29.45 13.16 -16.22
CA HIS A 397 30.40 13.86 -15.36
C HIS A 397 31.79 13.98 -15.97
N ILE A 398 32.27 12.93 -16.65
CA ILE A 398 33.54 12.98 -17.38
C ILE A 398 33.46 14.03 -18.50
N LEU A 399 32.39 14.00 -19.30
CA LEU A 399 32.19 15.00 -20.37
C LEU A 399 32.11 16.42 -19.83
N SER A 400 31.39 16.66 -18.73
CA SER A 400 31.30 17.99 -18.13
C SER A 400 32.64 18.47 -17.60
N THR A 401 33.46 17.57 -17.05
CA THR A 401 34.80 17.90 -16.54
C THR A 401 35.74 18.25 -17.70
N ILE A 402 35.70 17.49 -18.80
CA ILE A 402 36.49 17.78 -20.00
C ILE A 402 36.08 19.14 -20.59
N ALA A 403 34.77 19.41 -20.68
CA ALA A 403 34.25 20.67 -21.19
C ALA A 403 34.59 21.89 -20.32
N GLN A 404 34.92 21.70 -19.04
CA GLN A 404 35.40 22.77 -18.15
C GLN A 404 36.92 23.00 -18.26
N CYS A 405 37.67 22.02 -18.77
CA CYS A 405 39.12 22.12 -18.98
C CYS A 405 39.51 22.68 -20.36
N LEU A 406 38.55 22.72 -21.30
CA LEU A 406 38.66 23.38 -22.61
C LEU A 406 38.11 24.81 -22.50
#